data_AF-A0A945G4K1-F1
#
_entry.id   AF-A0A945G4K1-F1
#
_cell.length_a   1.000
_cell.length_b   1.000
_cell.length_c   1.000
_cell.angle_alpha   90.00
_cell.angle_beta   90.00
_cell.angle_gamma   90.00
#
_symmetry.space_group_name_H-M   'P 1'
#
loop_
_entity.id
_entity.type
_entity.pdbx_description
1 polymer ?
#
loop_
_entity_poly.entity_id
_entity_poly.type
_entity_poly.pdbx_seq_one_letter_code
_entity_poly.pdbx_strand_id
1 'polypeptide(L)'
;MKRLFIAFFSVFGLITIAWQFENWRGRTKWETWKAEWEAKGEKFDLSSVVPPEVPDDENFANSVLFKPLFDVDSSGKPSDQAALDVAKDRFKLERSPRNSFGWRHG
;
A
#
# COMPACT_ATOMS: atom_id res chain seq x y z
N MET A 1 17.23 -12.27 39.45
CA MET A 1 16.68 -12.92 38.24
C MET A 1 15.16 -13.14 38.30
N LYS A 2 14.59 -13.99 39.18
CA LYS A 2 13.13 -14.29 39.20
C LYS A 2 12.20 -13.05 39.29
N ARG A 3 12.53 -12.06 40.14
CA ARG A 3 11.73 -10.82 40.29
C ARG A 3 11.75 -9.93 39.04
N LEU A 4 12.85 -9.94 38.28
CA LEU A 4 12.97 -9.20 37.02
C LEU A 4 12.12 -9.83 35.92
N PHE A 5 12.06 -11.16 35.85
CA PHE A 5 11.17 -11.86 34.91
C PHE A 5 9.70 -11.57 35.22
N ILE A 6 9.29 -11.61 36.49
CA ILE A 6 7.90 -11.30 36.87
C ILE A 6 7.53 -9.87 36.45
N ALA A 7 8.39 -8.89 36.73
CA ALA A 7 8.17 -7.49 36.32
C ALA A 7 8.14 -7.34 34.78
N PHE A 8 9.01 -8.04 34.06
CA PHE A 8 9.03 -8.01 32.60
C PHE A 8 7.73 -8.58 32.01
N PHE A 9 7.29 -9.76 32.46
CA PHE A 9 6.05 -10.37 31.99
C PHE A 9 4.82 -9.55 32.37
N SER A 10 4.82 -8.88 33.54
CA SER A 10 3.71 -8.00 33.92
C SER A 10 3.63 -6.77 33.00
N VAL A 11 4.76 -6.10 32.73
CA VAL A 11 4.79 -4.95 31.81
C VAL A 11 4.40 -5.37 30.40
N PHE A 12 4.93 -6.49 29.92
CA PHE A 12 4.58 -7.02 28.60
C PHE A 12 3.07 -7.32 28.50
N GLY A 13 2.49 -7.95 29.52
CA GLY A 13 1.04 -8.20 29.58
C GLY A 13 0.21 -6.91 29.58
N LEU A 14 0.65 -5.86 30.28
CA LEU A 14 -0.04 -4.57 30.25
C LEU A 14 0.00 -3.92 28.85
N ILE A 15 1.13 -4.01 28.16
CA ILE A 15 1.28 -3.48 26.79
C ILE A 15 0.36 -4.23 25.82
N THR A 16 0.30 -5.57 25.90
CA THR A 16 -0.56 -6.35 25.00
C THR A 16 -2.04 -6.04 25.23
N ILE A 17 -2.48 -5.92 26.49
CA ILE A 17 -3.86 -5.54 26.83
C ILE A 17 -4.18 -4.14 26.30
N ALA A 18 -3.28 -3.17 26.51
CA ALA A 18 -3.48 -1.80 26.03
C ALA A 18 -3.61 -1.75 24.49
N TRP A 19 -2.77 -2.49 23.78
CA TRP A 19 -2.82 -2.54 22.31
C TRP A 19 -4.10 -3.21 21.79
N GLN A 20 -4.54 -4.31 22.40
CA GLN A 20 -5.80 -4.97 22.05
C GLN A 20 -7.00 -4.06 22.30
N PHE A 21 -7.03 -3.35 23.43
CA PHE A 21 -8.09 -2.42 23.76
C PHE A 21 -8.16 -1.25 22.76
N GLU A 22 -7.03 -0.65 22.41
CA GLU A 22 -6.99 0.44 21.43
C GLU A 22 -7.41 -0.04 20.03
N ASN A 23 -6.94 -1.22 19.61
CA ASN A 23 -7.34 -1.82 18.35
C ASN A 23 -8.85 -2.10 18.30
N TRP A 24 -9.42 -2.62 19.38
CA TRP A 24 -10.86 -2.83 19.50
C TRP A 24 -11.63 -1.51 19.46
N ARG A 25 -11.20 -0.51 20.23
CA ARG A 25 -11.84 0.82 20.27
C ARG A 25 -11.82 1.51 18.91
N GLY A 26 -10.68 1.44 18.21
CA GLY A 26 -10.53 1.97 16.85
C GLY A 26 -11.47 1.28 15.89
N ARG A 27 -11.52 -0.06 15.93
CA ARG A 27 -12.42 -0.87 15.11
C ARG A 27 -13.89 -0.53 15.36
N THR A 28 -14.33 -0.45 16.61
CA THR A 28 -15.72 -0.13 16.94
C THR A 28 -16.12 1.26 16.46
N LYS A 29 -15.24 2.27 16.61
CA LYS A 29 -15.50 3.62 16.08
C LYS A 29 -15.60 3.62 14.56
N TRP A 30 -14.70 2.92 13.88
CA TRP A 30 -14.73 2.77 12.44
C TRP A 30 -16.04 2.10 11.97
N GLU A 31 -16.44 1.00 12.58
CA GLU A 31 -17.66 0.26 12.21
C GLU A 31 -18.93 1.10 12.45
N THR A 32 -18.98 1.85 13.55
CA THR A 32 -20.11 2.77 13.83
C THR A 32 -20.20 3.87 12.78
N TRP A 33 -19.07 4.53 12.48
CA TRP A 33 -19.01 5.55 11.44
C TRP A 33 -19.40 4.98 10.08
N LYS A 34 -18.86 3.81 9.71
CA LYS A 34 -19.16 3.14 8.45
C LYS A 34 -20.66 2.86 8.31
N ALA A 35 -21.29 2.34 9.36
CA ALA A 35 -22.73 2.08 9.37
C ALA A 35 -23.58 3.36 9.23
N GLU A 36 -23.19 4.46 9.88
CA GLU A 36 -23.86 5.75 9.73
C GLU A 36 -23.80 6.29 8.31
N TRP A 37 -22.67 6.10 7.61
CA TRP A 37 -22.49 6.55 6.24
C TRP A 37 -23.12 5.59 5.22
N GLU A 38 -23.11 4.29 5.47
CA GLU A 38 -23.86 3.31 4.67
C GLU A 38 -25.36 3.57 4.74
N ALA A 39 -25.89 3.97 5.90
CA ALA A 39 -27.28 4.39 6.05
C ALA A 39 -27.62 5.66 5.26
N LYS A 40 -26.63 6.53 5.00
CA LYS A 40 -26.78 7.71 4.13
C LYS A 40 -26.67 7.38 2.63
N GLY A 41 -26.37 6.12 2.29
CA GLY A 41 -26.28 5.64 0.91
C GLY A 41 -24.86 5.58 0.36
N GLU A 42 -23.82 5.88 1.15
CA GLU A 42 -22.45 5.63 0.73
C GLU A 42 -22.14 4.13 0.73
N LYS A 43 -21.41 3.65 -0.27
CA LYS A 43 -20.94 2.26 -0.33
C LYS A 43 -19.44 2.24 -0.14
N PHE A 44 -18.97 1.60 0.93
CA PHE A 44 -17.54 1.40 1.19
C PHE A 44 -17.02 0.07 0.62
N ASP A 45 -17.60 -0.35 -0.50
CA ASP A 45 -17.10 -1.47 -1.26
C ASP A 45 -16.11 -0.92 -2.29
N LEU A 46 -14.82 -1.20 -2.10
CA LEU A 46 -13.78 -0.77 -3.03
C LEU A 46 -14.09 -1.22 -4.46
N SER A 47 -14.69 -2.40 -4.63
CA SER A 47 -15.05 -2.91 -5.97
C SER A 47 -16.14 -2.09 -6.65
N SER A 48 -16.95 -1.33 -5.88
CA SER A 48 -17.98 -0.45 -6.43
C SER A 48 -17.44 0.88 -6.95
N VAL A 49 -16.21 1.25 -6.57
CA VAL A 49 -15.55 2.52 -6.95
C VAL A 49 -14.40 2.29 -7.92
N VAL A 50 -13.77 1.11 -7.86
CA VAL A 50 -12.72 0.73 -8.80
C VAL A 50 -13.34 0.57 -10.19
N PRO A 51 -12.85 1.31 -11.20
CA PRO A 51 -13.33 1.13 -12.56
C PRO A 51 -13.02 -0.30 -13.02
N PRO A 52 -13.82 -0.86 -13.95
CA PRO A 52 -13.51 -2.16 -14.53
C PRO A 52 -12.10 -2.14 -15.13
N GLU A 53 -11.45 -3.31 -15.14
CA GLU A 53 -10.14 -3.46 -15.78
C GLU A 53 -10.22 -3.02 -17.23
N VAL A 54 -9.23 -2.24 -17.68
CA VAL A 54 -9.15 -1.79 -19.06
C VAL A 54 -8.81 -3.00 -19.93
N PRO A 55 -9.62 -3.31 -20.96
CA PRO A 55 -9.32 -4.39 -21.90
C PRO A 55 -7.92 -4.27 -22.50
N ASP A 56 -7.26 -5.40 -22.75
CA ASP A 56 -5.85 -5.42 -23.22
C ASP A 56 -5.65 -4.71 -24.56
N ASP A 57 -6.65 -4.73 -25.44
CA ASP A 57 -6.66 -4.05 -26.74
C ASP A 57 -6.81 -2.53 -26.62
N GLU A 58 -7.42 -2.04 -25.54
CA GLU A 58 -7.54 -0.62 -25.21
C GLU A 58 -6.44 -0.13 -24.24
N ASN A 59 -5.70 -1.06 -23.63
CA ASN A 59 -4.66 -0.73 -22.67
C ASN A 59 -3.38 -0.25 -23.37
N PHE A 60 -3.27 1.07 -23.51
CA PHE A 60 -2.08 1.72 -24.07
C PHE A 60 -0.77 1.35 -23.33
N ALA A 61 -0.84 1.07 -22.03
CA ALA A 61 0.34 0.65 -21.25
C ALA A 61 0.85 -0.74 -21.68
N ASN A 62 -0.02 -1.61 -22.21
CA ASN A 62 0.33 -2.93 -22.74
C ASN A 62 0.83 -2.89 -24.19
N SER A 63 0.85 -1.72 -24.84
CA SER A 63 1.42 -1.58 -26.17
C SER A 63 2.93 -1.89 -26.18
N VAL A 64 3.45 -2.34 -27.33
CA VAL A 64 4.87 -2.75 -27.50
C VAL A 64 5.85 -1.68 -27.01
N LEU A 65 5.48 -0.41 -27.12
CA LEU A 65 6.33 0.70 -26.73
C LEU A 65 6.45 0.85 -25.20
N PHE A 66 5.37 0.60 -24.45
CA PHE A 66 5.29 0.85 -23.01
C PHE A 66 5.37 -0.41 -22.15
N LYS A 67 5.01 -1.57 -22.69
CA LYS A 67 4.98 -2.84 -21.98
C LYS A 67 6.23 -3.13 -21.14
N PRO A 68 7.46 -2.93 -21.65
CA PRO A 68 8.66 -3.19 -20.84
C PRO A 68 8.78 -2.33 -19.57
N LEU A 69 8.10 -1.18 -19.49
CA LEU A 69 8.09 -0.32 -18.31
C LEU A 69 7.20 -0.85 -17.18
N PHE A 70 6.20 -1.67 -17.52
CA PHE A 70 5.16 -2.13 -16.59
C PHE A 70 5.18 -3.65 -16.36
N ASP A 71 6.02 -4.38 -17.09
CA ASP A 71 6.14 -5.84 -16.98
C ASP A 71 6.97 -6.25 -15.75
N VAL A 72 6.36 -6.09 -14.57
CA VAL A 72 6.94 -6.41 -13.27
C VAL A 72 6.12 -7.49 -12.55
N ASP A 73 6.80 -8.36 -11.83
CA ASP A 73 6.17 -9.37 -10.99
C ASP A 73 5.62 -8.79 -9.68
N SER A 74 4.95 -9.61 -8.88
CA SER A 74 4.40 -9.23 -7.57
C SER A 74 5.46 -8.82 -6.55
N SER A 75 6.73 -9.14 -6.79
CA SER A 75 7.88 -8.70 -5.98
C SER A 75 8.48 -7.37 -6.46
N GLY A 76 7.96 -6.81 -7.56
CA GLY A 76 8.43 -5.58 -8.19
C GLY A 76 9.66 -5.77 -9.07
N LYS A 77 10.01 -7.01 -9.44
CA LYS A 77 11.12 -7.29 -10.35
C LYS A 77 10.62 -7.32 -11.80
N PRO A 78 11.32 -6.67 -12.74
CA PRO A 78 10.96 -6.77 -14.15
C PRO A 78 11.21 -8.18 -14.68
N SER A 79 10.34 -8.65 -15.56
CA SER A 79 10.48 -9.92 -16.27
C SER A 79 11.75 -9.94 -17.14
N ASP A 80 12.05 -8.82 -17.79
CA ASP A 80 13.21 -8.57 -18.64
C ASP A 80 13.85 -7.22 -18.30
N GLN A 81 14.96 -7.27 -17.57
CA GLN A 81 15.71 -6.08 -17.18
C GLN A 81 16.31 -5.34 -18.38
N ALA A 82 16.75 -6.05 -19.42
CA ALA A 82 17.37 -5.43 -20.59
C ALA A 82 16.33 -4.66 -21.41
N ALA A 83 15.14 -5.23 -21.60
CA ALA A 83 14.03 -4.53 -22.24
C ALA A 83 13.58 -3.29 -21.45
N LEU A 84 13.55 -3.37 -20.12
CA LEU A 84 13.26 -2.24 -19.25
C LEU A 84 14.31 -1.11 -19.40
N ASP A 85 15.59 -1.46 -19.44
CA ASP A 85 16.68 -0.48 -19.55
C ASP A 85 16.67 0.23 -20.90
N VAL A 86 16.42 -0.51 -21.99
CA VAL A 86 16.22 0.07 -23.33
C VAL A 86 15.00 0.99 -23.36
N ALA A 87 13.89 0.60 -22.72
CA ALA A 87 12.69 1.44 -22.66
C ALA A 87 12.95 2.73 -21.85
N LYS A 88 13.65 2.63 -20.71
CA LYS A 88 14.03 3.80 -19.92
C LYS A 88 14.91 4.77 -20.69
N ASP A 89 15.93 4.27 -21.39
CA ASP A 89 16.80 5.08 -22.23
C ASP A 89 16.00 5.82 -23.32
N ARG A 90 15.13 5.10 -24.02
CA ARG A 90 14.26 5.66 -25.07
C ARG A 90 13.42 6.83 -24.59
N PHE A 91 12.81 6.69 -23.43
CA PHE A 91 11.98 7.75 -22.83
C PHE A 91 12.78 8.74 -21.98
N LYS A 92 14.10 8.58 -21.90
CA LYS A 92 14.99 9.37 -21.05
C LYS A 92 14.53 9.37 -19.58
N LEU A 93 14.00 8.23 -19.14
CA LEU A 93 13.61 7.95 -17.76
C LEU A 93 14.86 7.60 -16.96
N GLU A 94 15.83 8.52 -16.95
CA GLU A 94 16.91 8.44 -16.00
C GLU A 94 16.32 8.70 -14.61
N ARG A 95 16.73 7.89 -13.63
CA ARG A 95 16.51 8.27 -12.24
C ARG A 95 17.21 9.61 -12.06
N SER A 96 16.43 10.69 -11.94
CA SER A 96 16.96 11.97 -11.48
C SER A 96 17.84 11.67 -10.25
N PRO A 97 19.10 12.14 -10.22
CA PRO A 97 19.96 11.94 -9.07
C PRO A 97 19.17 12.44 -7.86
N ARG A 98 18.75 11.49 -7.00
CA ARG A 98 17.80 11.67 -5.90
C ARG A 98 17.68 13.15 -5.55
N ASN A 99 16.61 13.80 -5.99
CA ASN A 99 16.19 15.05 -5.40
C ASN A 99 15.86 14.72 -3.94
N SER A 100 16.86 14.87 -3.07
CA SER A 100 16.78 14.77 -1.61
C SER A 100 15.92 15.88 -1.01
N PHE A 101 15.03 16.49 -1.80
CA PHE A 101 14.04 17.42 -1.32
C PHE A 101 13.06 16.63 -0.47
N GLY A 102 13.35 16.63 0.83
CA GLY A 102 12.49 16.11 1.87
C GLY A 102 11.22 16.94 1.95
N TRP A 103 10.24 16.62 1.11
CA TRP A 103 8.86 17.11 1.19
C TRP A 103 8.13 16.63 2.46
N ARG A 104 8.86 16.09 3.44
CA ARG A 104 8.38 15.41 4.66
C ARG A 104 8.83 16.11 5.95
N HIS A 105 9.10 17.40 5.87
CA HIS A 105 9.21 18.29 7.03
C HIS A 105 8.21 19.44 6.87
N GLY A 106 7.04 19.24 7.46
CA GLY A 106 5.97 20.20 7.63
C GLY A 106 5.10 19.73 8.79
#